data_AF-A0A1C4JGV6-F1
#
_entry.id   AF-A0A1C4JGV6-F1
#
_cell.length_a   1.000
_cell.length_b   1.000
_cell.length_c   1.000
_cell.angle_alpha   90.00
_cell.angle_beta   90.00
_cell.angle_gamma   90.00
#
_symmetry.space_group_name_H-M   'P 1'
#
loop_
_entity.id
_entity.type
_entity.pdbx_description
1 polymer ?
#
loop_
_entity_poly.entity_id
_entity_poly.type
_entity_poly.pdbx_seq_one_letter_code
_entity_poly.pdbx_strand_id
1 'polypeptide(L)' 'YFRGRCLEQYADDVAAASWDSVIFDLPDRDSLQRVPTLEPLRGTKEHVKDLLDRCRTAEELVRTLSGG' A
#
# COMPACT_ATOMS: atom_id res chain seq x y z
N TYR A 1 6.44 -8.81 2.26
CA TYR A 1 7.29 -7.62 2.48
C TYR A 1 6.46 -6.35 2.38
N PHE A 2 5.71 -6.17 1.28
CA PHE A 2 4.82 -5.02 1.06
C PHE A 2 3.98 -4.61 2.29
N ARG A 3 3.17 -5.52 2.85
CA ARG A 3 2.32 -5.23 4.02
C ARG A 3 3.10 -4.70 5.22
N GLY A 4 4.24 -5.33 5.54
CA GLY A 4 5.07 -4.91 6.66
C GLY A 4 5.62 -3.49 6.47
N ARG A 5 6.11 -3.18 5.27
CA ARG A 5 6.55 -1.82 4.92
C ARG A 5 5.41 -0.80 4.95
N CYS A 6 4.19 -1.18 4.53
CA CYS A 6 3.04 -0.28 4.61
C CYS A 6 2.68 0.04 6.07
N LEU A 7 2.67 -0.98 6.94
CA LEU A 7 2.42 -0.82 8.36
C LEU A 7 3.53 -0.04 9.08
N GLU A 8 4.77 -0.10 8.59
CA GLU A 8 5.90 0.65 9.13
C GLU A 8 5.91 2.11 8.68
N GLN A 9 5.65 2.37 7.40
CA GLN A 9 5.85 3.68 6.77
C GLN A 9 4.57 4.54 6.71
N TYR A 10 3.40 3.90 6.71
CA TYR A 10 2.11 4.56 6.48
C TYR A 10 1.08 4.19 7.56
N ALA A 11 1.53 3.87 8.77
CA ALA A 11 0.68 3.33 9.84
C ALA A 11 -0.58 4.15 10.10
N ASP A 12 -0.46 5.49 10.08
CA ASP A 12 -1.55 6.42 10.36
C ASP A 12 -2.66 6.39 9.29
N ASP A 13 -2.31 5.98 8.06
CA ASP A 13 -3.24 5.88 6.93
C ASP A 13 -3.77 4.45 6.73
N VAL A 14 -3.33 3.46 7.51
CA VAL A 14 -3.75 2.05 7.36
C VAL A 14 -4.92 1.74 8.28
N ALA A 15 -6.11 1.60 7.70
CA ALA A 15 -7.32 1.22 8.44
C ALA A 15 -7.31 -0.28 8.82
N ALA A 16 -6.83 -1.15 7.93
CA ALA A 16 -6.78 -2.58 8.15
C ALA A 16 -5.78 -3.28 7.23
N ALA A 17 -5.26 -4.43 7.66
CA ALA A 17 -4.41 -5.27 6.82
C ALA A 17 -4.69 -6.77 7.03
N SER A 18 -4.76 -7.52 5.94
CA SER A 18 -4.96 -8.97 5.89
C SER A 18 -3.87 -9.65 5.04
N TRP A 19 -3.98 -10.97 4.83
CA TRP A 19 -3.08 -11.72 3.93
C TRP A 19 -3.27 -11.38 2.46
N ASP A 20 -4.50 -11.06 2.09
CA ASP A 20 -4.91 -10.79 0.72
C ASP A 20 -5.02 -9.29 0.40
N SER A 21 -4.94 -8.39 1.38
CA SER A 21 -5.01 -6.95 1.11
C SER A 21 -4.47 -6.05 2.23
N VAL A 22 -4.19 -4.79 1.85
CA VAL A 22 -3.98 -3.65 2.77
C VAL A 22 -5.03 -2.60 2.42
N ILE A 23 -5.70 -2.04 3.43
CA ILE A 23 -6.77 -1.05 3.28
C ILE A 23 -6.28 0.27 3.87
N PHE A 24 -6.33 1.32 3.06
CA PHE A 24 -5.93 2.67 3.43
C PHE A 24 -7.15 3.58 3.60
N ASP A 25 -7.10 4.44 4.61
CA ASP A 25 -8.01 5.59 4.80
C ASP A 25 -7.22 6.85 4.44
N LEU A 26 -7.63 7.54 3.38
CA LEU A 26 -6.85 8.65 2.81
C LEU A 26 -7.67 9.94 2.86
N PRO A 27 -7.10 11.08 3.28
CA PRO A 27 -7.83 12.35 3.44
C PRO A 27 -8.57 12.81 2.18
N ASP A 28 -8.00 12.57 1.00
CA ASP A 28 -8.53 13.01 -0.29
C ASP A 28 -9.35 11.94 -1.03
N ARG A 29 -9.81 10.88 -0.32
CA ARG A 29 -10.65 9.82 -0.90
C ARG A 29 -11.90 9.61 -0.05
N ASP A 30 -13.06 9.73 -0.69
CA ASP A 30 -14.37 9.52 -0.02
C ASP A 30 -14.62 8.06 0.42
N SER A 31 -13.76 7.12 0.01
CA SER A 31 -13.88 5.69 0.32
C SER A 31 -12.54 5.08 0.68
N LEU A 32 -12.58 4.01 1.47
CA LEU A 32 -11.39 3.24 1.81
C LEU A 32 -10.76 2.61 0.56
N GLN A 33 -9.45 2.75 0.44
CA GLN A 33 -8.69 2.27 -0.71
C GLN A 33 -8.10 0.90 -0.41
N ARG A 34 -8.57 -0.14 -1.13
CA ARG A 34 -8.09 -1.50 -0.97
C ARG A 34 -7.00 -1.81 -1.99
N VAL A 35 -5.80 -2.12 -1.51
CA VAL A 35 -4.70 -2.65 -2.32
C VAL A 35 -4.65 -4.18 -2.16
N PRO A 36 -4.96 -4.95 -3.21
CA PRO A 36 -4.89 -6.41 -3.16
C PRO A 36 -3.43 -6.88 -3.14
N THR A 37 -3.15 -7.89 -2.31
CA THR A 37 -1.86 -8.60 -2.21
C THR A 37 -2.01 -10.08 -2.56
N LEU A 38 -2.88 -10.38 -3.53
CA LEU A 38 -3.28 -11.75 -3.91
C LEU A 38 -2.18 -12.55 -4.60
N GLU A 39 -1.24 -11.87 -5.28
CA GLU A 39 -0.08 -12.51 -5.91
C GLU A 39 1.10 -12.53 -4.92
N PRO A 40 1.43 -13.68 -4.30
CA PRO A 40 2.40 -13.71 -3.19
C PRO A 40 3.80 -13.27 -3.61
N LEU A 41 4.16 -13.51 -4.87
CA LEU A 41 5.47 -13.17 -5.43
C LEU A 41 5.59 -11.70 -5.83
N ARG A 42 4.47 -10.98 -6.04
CA ARG A 42 4.49 -9.55 -6.39
C ARG A 42 4.66 -8.63 -5.19
N GLY A 43 4.43 -9.11 -3.97
CA GLY A 43 4.62 -8.35 -2.73
C GLY A 43 6.01 -8.48 -2.09
N THR A 44 7.01 -8.98 -2.84
CA THR A 44 8.39 -9.21 -2.38
C THR A 44 9.24 -7.94 -2.48
N LYS A 45 10.37 -7.92 -1.77
CA LYS A 45 11.29 -6.77 -1.78
C LYS A 45 11.76 -6.41 -3.19
N GLU A 46 12.10 -7.41 -4.00
CA GLU A 46 12.55 -7.22 -5.39
C GLU A 46 11.54 -6.44 -6.25
N HIS A 47 10.24 -6.67 -6.06
CA HIS A 47 9.20 -6.04 -6.87
C HIS A 47 8.74 -4.68 -6.36
N VAL A 48 8.64 -4.49 -5.03
CA VAL A 48 7.98 -3.30 -4.48
C VAL A 48 8.91 -2.36 -3.71
N LYS A 49 10.19 -2.71 -3.52
CA LYS A 49 11.12 -1.86 -2.76
C LYS A 49 11.23 -0.48 -3.39
N ASP A 50 11.55 -0.40 -4.68
CA ASP A 50 11.80 0.90 -5.31
C ASP A 50 10.53 1.75 -5.41
N LEU A 51 9.35 1.11 -5.52
CA LEU A 51 8.05 1.77 -5.39
C LEU A 51 7.82 2.35 -3.99
N LEU A 52 8.06 1.57 -2.94
CA LEU A 52 7.86 2.01 -1.56
C LEU A 52 8.89 3.06 -1.12
N ASP A 53 10.11 2.99 -1.66
CA ASP A 53 11.17 3.94 -1.33
C ASP A 53 10.95 5.31 -2.02
N ARG A 54 10.24 5.37 -3.16
CA ARG A 54 9.89 6.64 -3.83
C ARG A 54 8.59 7.28 -3.31
N CYS A 55 7.65 6.49 -2.79
CA CYS A 55 6.38 6.98 -2.28
C CYS A 55 6.53 7.43 -0.82
N ARG A 56 6.43 8.73 -0.57
CA ARG A 56 6.55 9.31 0.78
C ARG A 56 5.25 9.25 1.57
N THR A 57 4.12 9.14 0.88
CA THR A 57 2.79 9.05 1.50
C THR A 57 2.02 7.82 1.01
N ALA A 58 1.04 7.39 1.81
CA ALA A 58 0.10 6.34 1.40
C ALA A 58 -0.68 6.72 0.14
N GLU A 59 -1.03 8.01 0.01
CA GLU A 59 -1.73 8.54 -1.16
C GLU A 59 -0.90 8.38 -2.44
N GLU A 60 0.39 8.71 -2.41
CA GLU A 60 1.30 8.52 -3.54
C GLU A 60 1.41 7.04 -3.94
N LEU A 61 1.50 6.15 -2.94
CA LEU A 61 1.56 4.71 -3.17
C LEU A 61 0.28 4.21 -3.86
N VAL A 62 -0.88 4.53 -3.29
CA VAL A 62 -2.19 4.10 -3.82
C VAL A 62 -2.40 4.67 -5.22
N ARG A 63 -2.13 5.96 -5.45
CA ARG A 63 -2.21 6.59 -6.78
C ARG A 63 -1.32 5.87 -7.79
N THR A 64 -0.10 5.50 -7.40
CA THR A 64 0.84 4.81 -8.30
C THR A 64 0.38 3.39 -8.64
N LEU A 65 -0.23 2.67 -7.67
CA LEU A 65 -0.71 1.31 -7.85
C LEU A 65 -2.03 1.22 -8.63
N SER A 66 -2.92 2.20 -8.48
CA SER A 66 -4.19 2.22 -9.20
C SER A 66 -4.05 2.48 -10.71
N GLY A 67 -2.86 2.91 -11.16
CA GLY A 67 -2.72 3.61 -12.44
C GLY A 67 -3.40 4.97 -12.33
N GLY A 68 -2.70 6.05 -12.68
CA GLY A 68 -3.27 7.40 -12.64
C GLY A 68 -4.59 7.50 -13.41
#